data_AF-A0A2R6FLE5-F1
#
_entry.id   AF-A0A2R6FLE5-F1
#
_cell.length_a   1.000
_cell.length_b   1.000
_cell.length_c   1.000
_cell.angle_alpha   90.00
_cell.angle_beta   90.00
_cell.angle_gamma   90.00
#
_symmetry.space_group_name_H-M   'P 1'
#
loop_
_entity.id
_entity.type
_entity.pdbx_description
1 polymer ?
#
loop_
_entity_poly.entity_id
_entity_poly.type
_entity_poly.pdbx_seq_one_letter_code
_entity_poly.pdbx_strand_id
1 'polypeptide(L)'
;MTAERRDGLAEEDRPSEGPVPTDGSATGAASDAFGTLGGETRLAIVRALSRDAPQSFSALFDATDEDTSAGFAYHLRQLTGRFVRQRPDERYELTDAGRSAARAVRAGTFTTSVEHDAIDVADDCPLCGQCALVATVADNATRVGCSDCDTTLVCLSFPPSGYESHDTDELPAALDTHHRRRIDTFDDGVCPDCASPVSATVEPAVDDDQSTLSSDSSNVHCPVQVVFECETCGSGLRCPVTLTLLDHPSVVAFYHDHNRDVHDRPVWNVGREWRERVVSRDPWCIVVSVRFGDEELVLYVAGDGRVVDDRRHSHDDTDRSSGRTTTASPGGTGRETASERTRHGERSRDEGDATDGATA
;
A
#
# COMPACT_ATOMS: atom_id res chain seq x y z
N MET A 1 -34.11 19.21 -65.02
CA MET A 1 -33.01 19.97 -64.39
C MET A 1 -33.30 19.91 -62.90
N THR A 2 -32.57 19.25 -62.01
CA THR A 2 -31.20 18.70 -61.92
C THR A 2 -31.27 17.83 -60.63
N ALA A 3 -30.80 16.57 -60.60
CA ALA A 3 -29.49 16.16 -60.04
C ALA A 3 -29.27 16.68 -58.59
N GLU A 4 -28.89 15.94 -57.54
CA GLU A 4 -28.16 14.66 -57.41
C GLU A 4 -28.03 14.29 -55.91
N ARG A 5 -27.74 12.99 -55.62
CA ARG A 5 -26.91 12.41 -54.52
C ARG A 5 -27.43 12.47 -53.06
N ARG A 6 -27.70 11.30 -52.42
CA ARG A 6 -26.79 10.35 -51.71
C ARG A 6 -26.15 10.97 -50.46
N ASP A 7 -26.56 10.46 -49.29
CA ASP A 7 -25.64 9.79 -48.35
C ASP A 7 -26.45 8.86 -47.43
N GLY A 8 -26.12 7.57 -47.50
CA GLY A 8 -26.61 6.55 -46.59
C GLY A 8 -25.70 6.52 -45.37
N LEU A 9 -26.28 6.65 -44.18
CA LEU A 9 -25.59 6.39 -42.94
C LEU A 9 -25.41 4.87 -42.82
N ALA A 10 -24.16 4.44 -42.87
CA ALA A 10 -23.75 3.10 -42.52
C ALA A 10 -24.02 2.88 -41.03
N GLU A 11 -24.85 1.90 -40.70
CA GLU A 11 -24.86 1.29 -39.37
C GLU A 11 -23.51 0.59 -39.20
N GLU A 12 -22.64 1.18 -38.38
CA GLU A 12 -21.38 0.58 -37.98
C GLU A 12 -21.66 -0.68 -37.15
N ASP A 13 -21.17 -1.78 -37.69
CA ASP A 13 -21.16 -3.13 -37.15
C ASP A 13 -20.57 -3.12 -35.73
N ARG A 14 -21.44 -3.27 -34.71
CA ARG A 14 -21.00 -3.49 -33.35
C ARG A 14 -20.24 -4.83 -33.31
N PRO A 15 -19.00 -4.88 -32.83
CA PRO A 15 -18.29 -6.15 -32.72
C PRO A 15 -19.09 -7.07 -31.80
N SER A 16 -19.51 -8.20 -32.37
CA SER A 16 -20.09 -9.35 -31.69
C SER A 16 -19.24 -9.70 -30.47
N GLU A 17 -19.73 -9.36 -29.27
CA GLU A 17 -19.23 -9.93 -28.02
C GLU A 17 -19.30 -11.45 -28.15
N GLY A 18 -18.13 -12.08 -28.29
CA GLY A 18 -18.00 -13.53 -28.24
C GLY A 18 -18.55 -14.04 -26.90
N PRO A 19 -19.00 -15.29 -26.84
CA PRO A 19 -19.58 -15.83 -25.63
C PRO A 19 -18.57 -15.74 -24.48
N VAL A 20 -18.91 -14.93 -23.48
CA VAL A 20 -18.24 -14.94 -22.17
C VAL A 20 -18.24 -16.39 -21.68
N PRO A 21 -17.09 -16.99 -21.33
CA PRO A 21 -17.05 -18.35 -20.82
C PRO A 21 -17.92 -18.43 -19.58
N THR A 22 -18.86 -19.37 -19.56
CA THR A 22 -19.78 -19.54 -18.45
C THR A 22 -19.03 -19.93 -17.17
N ASP A 23 -19.09 -19.03 -16.20
CA ASP A 23 -18.53 -19.08 -14.83
C ASP A 23 -18.88 -20.38 -14.04
N GLY A 24 -19.89 -21.12 -14.51
CA GLY A 24 -20.31 -22.40 -13.93
C GLY A 24 -19.30 -23.54 -14.04
N SER A 25 -18.44 -23.55 -15.07
CA SER A 25 -17.43 -24.62 -15.21
C SER A 25 -16.23 -24.41 -14.29
N ALA A 26 -15.80 -23.16 -14.08
CA ALA A 26 -14.70 -22.82 -13.20
C ALA A 26 -15.12 -22.97 -11.72
N THR A 27 -16.32 -22.49 -11.37
CA THR A 27 -16.90 -22.64 -10.04
C THR A 27 -17.10 -24.13 -9.67
N GLY A 28 -17.57 -24.95 -10.60
CA GLY A 28 -17.65 -26.41 -10.42
C GLY A 28 -16.29 -27.05 -10.17
N ALA A 29 -15.29 -26.73 -10.99
CA ALA A 29 -13.93 -27.25 -10.83
C ALA A 29 -13.23 -26.78 -9.54
N ALA A 30 -13.56 -25.60 -9.03
CA ALA A 30 -13.10 -25.10 -7.74
C ALA A 30 -13.81 -25.83 -6.58
N SER A 31 -15.14 -25.97 -6.64
CA SER A 31 -15.91 -26.72 -5.65
C SER A 31 -15.42 -28.18 -5.52
N ASP A 32 -15.17 -28.84 -6.65
CA ASP A 32 -14.59 -30.19 -6.68
C ASP A 32 -13.18 -30.23 -6.06
N ALA A 33 -12.38 -29.17 -6.25
CA ALA A 33 -11.06 -29.04 -5.63
C ALA A 33 -11.14 -29.01 -4.10
N PHE A 34 -11.97 -28.11 -3.57
CA PHE A 34 -12.15 -27.94 -2.15
C PHE A 34 -12.82 -29.17 -1.53
N GLY A 35 -13.80 -29.78 -2.20
CA GLY A 35 -14.39 -31.06 -1.79
C GLY A 35 -13.36 -32.19 -1.72
N THR A 36 -12.43 -32.22 -2.69
CA THR A 36 -11.31 -33.16 -2.68
C THR A 36 -10.36 -32.95 -1.49
N LEU A 37 -10.21 -31.72 -0.97
CA LEU A 37 -9.45 -31.48 0.27
C LEU A 37 -10.29 -31.63 1.54
N GLY A 38 -11.62 -31.54 1.43
CA GLY A 38 -12.58 -31.54 2.54
C GLY A 38 -12.74 -32.90 3.24
N GLY A 39 -11.70 -33.37 3.91
CA GLY A 39 -11.71 -34.55 4.76
C GLY A 39 -10.44 -34.66 5.60
N GLU A 40 -10.60 -35.02 6.87
CA GLU A 40 -9.53 -35.06 7.86
C GLU A 40 -8.35 -35.95 7.43
N THR A 41 -8.63 -37.19 7.00
CA THR A 41 -7.61 -38.11 6.46
C THR A 41 -6.87 -37.51 5.26
N ARG A 42 -7.57 -36.77 4.38
CA ARG A 42 -6.96 -36.16 3.19
C ARG A 42 -6.06 -34.98 3.55
N LEU A 43 -6.46 -34.16 4.52
CA LEU A 43 -5.59 -33.11 5.05
C LEU A 43 -4.39 -33.69 5.80
N ALA A 44 -4.55 -34.79 6.53
CA ALA A 44 -3.44 -35.50 7.17
C ALA A 44 -2.41 -36.01 6.15
N ILE A 45 -2.87 -36.60 5.03
CA ILE A 45 -1.99 -37.01 3.91
C ILE A 45 -1.21 -35.80 3.36
N VAL A 46 -1.90 -34.68 3.07
CA VAL A 46 -1.25 -33.47 2.53
C VAL A 46 -0.26 -32.86 3.54
N ARG A 47 -0.57 -32.89 4.84
CA ARG A 47 0.32 -32.45 5.91
C ARG A 47 1.54 -33.34 6.06
N ALA A 48 1.39 -34.65 5.96
CA ALA A 48 2.50 -35.61 6.00
C ALA A 48 3.45 -35.38 4.81
N LEU A 49 2.92 -35.28 3.60
CA LEU A 49 3.71 -35.06 2.38
C LEU A 49 4.40 -33.69 2.30
N SER A 50 3.99 -32.71 3.09
CA SER A 50 4.62 -31.38 3.12
C SER A 50 5.79 -31.29 4.09
N ARG A 51 6.02 -32.29 4.96
CA ARG A 51 7.15 -32.30 5.91
C ARG A 51 8.41 -32.92 5.29
N ASP A 52 8.25 -33.81 4.32
CA ASP A 52 9.29 -34.75 3.92
C ASP A 52 9.53 -34.84 2.41
N ALA A 53 10.63 -35.51 2.06
CA ALA A 53 10.84 -36.13 0.76
C ALA A 53 9.66 -37.08 0.41
N PRO A 54 9.52 -37.53 -0.86
CA PRO A 54 8.40 -38.39 -1.28
C PRO A 54 8.16 -39.56 -0.32
N GLN A 55 6.93 -39.93 0.01
CA GLN A 55 6.62 -40.95 1.05
C GLN A 55 6.08 -42.25 0.45
N SER A 56 6.33 -43.40 1.06
CA SER A 56 5.70 -44.65 0.64
C SER A 56 4.22 -44.69 1.07
N PHE A 57 3.43 -45.59 0.48
CA PHE A 57 2.04 -45.82 0.90
C PHE A 57 1.93 -46.14 2.40
N SER A 58 2.79 -47.04 2.90
CA SER A 58 2.76 -47.46 4.31
C SER A 58 3.09 -46.30 5.26
N ALA A 59 4.10 -45.48 4.93
CA ALA A 59 4.46 -44.33 5.75
C ALA A 59 3.34 -43.29 5.81
N LEU A 60 2.62 -43.08 4.71
CA LEU A 60 1.47 -42.19 4.71
C LEU A 60 0.27 -42.77 5.46
N PHE A 61 0.04 -44.08 5.37
CA PHE A 61 -1.02 -44.75 6.12
C PHE A 61 -0.77 -44.62 7.63
N ASP A 62 0.45 -44.91 8.08
CA ASP A 62 0.87 -44.80 9.49
C ASP A 62 0.80 -43.36 10.03
N ALA A 63 0.81 -42.35 9.15
CA ALA A 63 0.70 -40.94 9.51
C ALA A 63 -0.75 -40.44 9.60
N THR A 64 -1.75 -41.32 9.40
CA THR A 64 -3.18 -41.00 9.46
C THR A 64 -3.89 -41.86 10.49
N ASP A 65 -5.00 -41.37 11.02
CA ASP A 65 -5.85 -42.13 11.95
C ASP A 65 -6.83 -43.09 11.23
N GLU A 66 -6.51 -43.51 10.00
CA GLU A 66 -7.40 -44.34 9.19
C GLU A 66 -7.28 -45.83 9.58
N ASP A 67 -8.41 -46.46 9.91
CA ASP A 67 -8.42 -47.84 10.43
C ASP A 67 -8.04 -48.91 9.40
N THR A 68 -8.27 -48.64 8.11
CA THR A 68 -8.12 -49.65 7.06
C THR A 68 -7.28 -49.14 5.89
N SER A 69 -6.41 -50.02 5.38
CA SER A 69 -5.64 -49.73 4.18
C SER A 69 -6.52 -49.48 2.96
N ALA A 70 -7.71 -50.09 2.89
CA ALA A 70 -8.68 -49.87 1.81
C ALA A 70 -9.31 -48.47 1.86
N GLY A 71 -9.72 -48.01 3.04
CA GLY A 71 -10.22 -46.65 3.28
C GLY A 71 -9.14 -45.59 3.01
N PHE A 72 -7.92 -45.82 3.48
CA PHE A 72 -6.79 -44.94 3.21
C PHE A 72 -6.49 -44.87 1.71
N ALA A 73 -6.45 -46.01 1.02
CA ALA A 73 -6.22 -46.05 -0.42
C ALA A 73 -7.31 -45.29 -1.19
N TYR A 74 -8.55 -45.28 -0.70
CA TYR A 74 -9.62 -44.46 -1.27
C TYR A 74 -9.32 -42.96 -1.14
N HIS A 75 -8.96 -42.49 0.05
CA HIS A 75 -8.60 -41.09 0.28
C HIS A 75 -7.36 -40.65 -0.53
N LEU A 76 -6.32 -41.48 -0.59
CA LEU A 76 -5.13 -41.20 -1.39
C LEU A 76 -5.47 -41.13 -2.89
N ARG A 77 -6.33 -42.02 -3.40
CA ARG A 77 -6.79 -41.96 -4.80
C ARG A 77 -7.55 -40.68 -5.11
N GLN A 78 -8.38 -40.17 -4.20
CA GLN A 78 -9.09 -38.91 -4.39
C GLN A 78 -8.13 -37.72 -4.57
N LEU A 79 -7.01 -37.72 -3.84
CA LEU A 79 -5.99 -36.67 -3.95
C LEU A 79 -5.08 -36.82 -5.18
N THR A 80 -4.93 -38.05 -5.68
CA THR A 80 -3.98 -38.38 -6.73
C THR A 80 -4.39 -37.76 -8.07
N GLY A 81 -3.43 -37.19 -8.78
CA GLY A 81 -3.62 -36.48 -10.05
C GLY A 81 -3.59 -34.97 -9.85
N ARG A 82 -4.42 -34.43 -8.94
CA ARG A 82 -4.51 -32.98 -8.71
C ARG A 82 -3.56 -32.48 -7.63
N PHE A 83 -3.61 -33.06 -6.43
CA PHE A 83 -2.84 -32.59 -5.26
C PHE A 83 -1.63 -33.47 -4.94
N VAL A 84 -1.72 -34.76 -5.30
CA VAL A 84 -0.66 -35.75 -5.07
C VAL A 84 -0.31 -36.43 -6.38
N ARG A 85 0.96 -36.77 -6.57
CA ARG A 85 1.43 -37.60 -7.68
C ARG A 85 2.22 -38.78 -7.14
N GLN A 86 1.99 -39.95 -7.74
CA GLN A 86 2.84 -41.13 -7.52
C GLN A 86 4.01 -41.11 -8.49
N ARG A 87 5.21 -41.37 -7.97
CA ARG A 87 6.48 -41.47 -8.70
C ARG A 87 6.71 -42.90 -9.19
N PRO A 88 7.66 -43.12 -10.12
CA PRO A 88 8.00 -44.45 -10.62
C PRO A 88 8.52 -45.42 -9.55
N ASP A 89 9.07 -44.92 -8.44
CA ASP A 89 9.56 -45.69 -7.29
C ASP A 89 8.45 -45.98 -6.25
N GLU A 90 7.19 -45.87 -6.65
CA GLU A 90 5.99 -46.12 -5.83
C GLU A 90 5.86 -45.18 -4.61
N ARG A 91 6.58 -44.06 -4.59
CA ARG A 91 6.47 -43.01 -3.58
C ARG A 91 5.56 -41.88 -4.04
N TYR A 92 4.93 -41.20 -3.10
CA TYR A 92 3.99 -40.11 -3.33
C TYR A 92 4.62 -38.78 -2.96
N GLU A 93 4.31 -37.74 -3.73
CA GLU A 93 4.74 -36.37 -3.48
C GLU A 93 3.60 -35.39 -3.79
N LEU A 94 3.66 -34.19 -3.21
CA LEU A 94 2.72 -33.13 -3.56
C LEU A 94 2.98 -32.61 -4.98
N THR A 95 1.91 -32.38 -5.73
CA THR A 95 1.95 -31.51 -6.91
C THR A 95 2.12 -30.05 -6.47
N ASP A 96 2.16 -29.12 -7.43
CA ASP A 96 2.20 -27.70 -7.08
C ASP A 96 0.95 -27.24 -6.32
N ALA A 97 -0.23 -27.62 -6.81
CA ALA A 97 -1.49 -27.35 -6.11
C ALA A 97 -1.52 -27.96 -4.70
N GLY A 98 -0.97 -29.17 -4.53
CA GLY A 98 -0.83 -29.81 -3.22
C GLY A 98 0.08 -29.02 -2.27
N ARG A 99 1.21 -28.51 -2.76
CA ARG A 99 2.13 -27.67 -1.98
C ARG A 99 1.49 -26.34 -1.58
N SER A 100 0.80 -25.68 -2.51
CA SER A 100 0.11 -24.41 -2.22
C SER A 100 -0.96 -24.60 -1.14
N ALA A 101 -1.80 -25.63 -1.25
CA ALA A 101 -2.78 -25.95 -0.22
C ALA A 101 -2.12 -26.28 1.14
N ALA A 102 -1.05 -27.08 1.14
CA ALA A 102 -0.34 -27.44 2.35
C ALA A 102 0.28 -26.21 3.04
N ARG A 103 0.86 -25.28 2.28
CA ARG A 103 1.42 -24.02 2.80
C ARG A 103 0.34 -23.15 3.44
N ALA A 104 -0.79 -22.95 2.76
CA ALA A 104 -1.89 -22.16 3.28
C ALA A 104 -2.46 -22.74 4.60
N VAL A 105 -2.64 -24.07 4.66
CA VAL A 105 -3.09 -24.73 5.91
C VAL A 105 -2.05 -24.57 7.03
N ARG A 106 -0.75 -24.67 6.74
CA ARG A 106 0.31 -24.49 7.74
C ARG A 106 0.46 -23.04 8.19
N ALA A 107 0.21 -22.09 7.31
CA ALA A 107 0.20 -20.67 7.63
C ALA A 107 -1.00 -20.26 8.50
N GLY A 108 -1.93 -21.19 8.75
CA GLY A 108 -3.17 -20.95 9.51
C GLY A 108 -4.26 -20.26 8.71
N THR A 109 -4.05 -19.96 7.42
CA THR A 109 -4.92 -19.11 6.58
C THR A 109 -6.41 -19.50 6.61
N PHE A 110 -6.72 -20.77 6.81
CA PHE A 110 -8.11 -21.27 6.84
C PHE A 110 -8.57 -21.77 8.22
N THR A 111 -7.68 -21.80 9.21
CA THR A 111 -7.91 -22.53 10.47
C THR A 111 -7.73 -21.66 11.71
N THR A 112 -7.08 -20.51 11.58
CA THR A 112 -6.65 -19.70 12.71
C THR A 112 -7.11 -18.25 12.49
N SER A 113 -7.73 -17.70 13.52
CA SER A 113 -7.99 -16.27 13.66
C SER A 113 -7.24 -15.82 14.92
N VAL A 114 -6.31 -14.89 14.75
CA VAL A 114 -5.43 -14.38 15.81
C VAL A 114 -6.01 -13.08 16.34
N GLU A 115 -6.15 -13.05 17.67
CA GLU A 115 -6.38 -11.87 18.48
C GLU A 115 -5.13 -11.67 19.35
N HIS A 116 -4.67 -10.43 19.50
CA HIS A 116 -3.50 -10.13 20.33
C HIS A 116 -3.77 -8.91 21.21
N ASP A 117 -3.22 -8.94 22.43
CA ASP A 117 -3.23 -7.75 23.30
C ASP A 117 -2.51 -6.59 22.60
N ALA A 118 -2.88 -5.37 23.00
CA ALA A 118 -2.28 -4.15 22.46
C ALA A 118 -0.75 -4.17 22.58
N ILE A 119 -0.08 -3.77 21.51
CA ILE A 119 1.38 -3.76 21.36
C ILE A 119 1.82 -2.31 21.24
N ASP A 120 2.75 -1.90 22.09
CA ASP A 120 3.36 -0.58 22.00
C ASP A 120 4.28 -0.52 20.77
N VAL A 121 4.06 0.47 19.91
CA VAL A 121 4.91 0.74 18.74
C VAL A 121 5.83 1.89 19.10
N ALA A 122 7.14 1.69 18.95
CA ALA A 122 8.20 2.63 19.35
C ALA A 122 8.30 3.90 18.46
N ASP A 123 7.20 4.33 17.86
CA ASP A 123 7.06 5.52 17.04
C ASP A 123 6.06 6.49 17.66
N ASP A 124 6.39 7.77 17.67
CA ASP A 124 5.43 8.81 17.99
C ASP A 124 4.43 8.99 16.84
N CYS A 125 3.19 9.35 17.19
CA CYS A 125 2.17 9.66 16.19
C CYS A 125 2.65 10.80 15.24
N PRO A 126 2.65 10.58 13.91
CA PRO A 126 3.10 11.60 12.95
C PRO A 126 2.19 12.83 12.92
N LEU A 127 0.93 12.69 13.36
CA LEU A 127 -0.08 13.75 13.34
C LEU A 127 -0.03 14.64 14.58
N CYS A 128 -0.16 14.07 15.80
CA CYS A 128 -0.19 14.86 17.04
C CYS A 128 1.18 14.92 17.75
N GLY A 129 2.02 13.90 17.59
CA GLY A 129 3.31 13.77 18.29
C GLY A 129 3.23 13.78 19.81
N GLN A 130 2.06 13.45 20.39
CA GLN A 130 1.85 13.44 21.84
C GLN A 130 1.94 12.04 22.44
N CYS A 131 1.63 11.02 21.64
CA CYS A 131 1.43 9.64 22.06
C CYS A 131 2.29 8.70 21.20
N ALA A 132 2.81 7.63 21.83
CA ALA A 132 3.34 6.49 21.11
C ALA A 132 2.20 5.74 20.41
N LEU A 133 2.48 5.19 19.24
CA LEU A 133 1.51 4.40 18.50
C LEU A 133 1.23 3.07 19.20
N VAL A 134 0.02 2.56 18.99
CA VAL A 134 -0.41 1.25 19.51
C VAL A 134 -0.91 0.42 18.35
N ALA A 135 -0.45 -0.83 18.30
CA ALA A 135 -0.94 -1.85 17.38
C ALA A 135 -1.94 -2.77 18.09
N THR A 136 -3.11 -2.98 17.49
CA THR A 136 -4.10 -3.97 17.95
C THR A 136 -4.36 -4.99 16.86
N VAL A 137 -4.53 -6.25 17.24
CA VAL A 137 -4.73 -7.36 16.29
C VAL A 137 -6.08 -7.98 16.54
N ALA A 138 -6.91 -7.99 15.50
CA ALA A 138 -8.20 -8.68 15.48
C ALA A 138 -8.41 -9.33 14.11
N ASP A 139 -8.92 -10.57 14.11
CA ASP A 139 -9.11 -11.39 12.92
C ASP A 139 -7.94 -11.36 11.92
N ASN A 140 -6.71 -11.55 12.44
CA ASN A 140 -5.48 -11.51 11.65
C ASN A 140 -5.15 -10.15 10.99
N ALA A 141 -5.86 -9.08 11.33
CA ALA A 141 -5.57 -7.72 10.87
C ALA A 141 -4.95 -6.90 12.01
N THR A 142 -3.81 -6.28 11.73
CA THR A 142 -3.15 -5.34 12.63
C THR A 142 -3.58 -3.92 12.30
N ARG A 143 -4.16 -3.22 13.26
CA ARG A 143 -4.47 -1.80 13.20
C ARG A 143 -3.42 -1.03 13.98
N VAL A 144 -2.72 -0.10 13.34
CA VAL A 144 -1.78 0.82 14.02
C VAL A 144 -2.41 2.20 14.10
N GLY A 145 -2.52 2.76 15.31
CA GLY A 145 -3.14 4.06 15.54
C GLY A 145 -2.63 4.77 16.79
N CYS A 146 -3.06 6.01 16.99
CA CYS A 146 -2.79 6.78 18.21
C CYS A 146 -4.06 6.84 19.06
N SER A 147 -3.91 6.51 20.34
CA SER A 147 -4.99 6.56 21.33
C SER A 147 -5.41 7.99 21.70
N ASP A 148 -4.51 8.97 21.61
CA ASP A 148 -4.81 10.35 22.02
C ASP A 148 -5.65 11.12 20.99
N CYS A 149 -5.35 10.96 19.70
CA CYS A 149 -6.10 11.62 18.63
C CYS A 149 -7.05 10.69 17.88
N ASP A 150 -7.26 9.47 18.40
CA ASP A 150 -8.17 8.44 17.90
C ASP A 150 -8.04 8.20 16.39
N THR A 151 -6.82 8.29 15.87
CA THR A 151 -6.55 8.17 14.44
C THR A 151 -5.94 6.82 14.12
N THR A 152 -6.56 6.10 13.18
CA THR A 152 -5.97 4.91 12.57
C THR A 152 -5.05 5.33 11.43
N LEU A 153 -3.81 4.88 11.44
CA LEU A 153 -2.85 5.18 10.37
C LEU A 153 -2.87 4.10 9.29
N VAL A 154 -2.89 2.84 9.70
CA VAL A 154 -2.92 1.69 8.78
C VAL A 154 -3.73 0.54 9.36
N CYS A 155 -4.29 -0.28 8.47
CA CYS A 155 -4.90 -1.57 8.77
C CYS A 155 -4.29 -2.61 7.81
N LEU A 156 -3.52 -3.55 8.35
CA LEU A 156 -2.61 -4.41 7.61
C LEU A 156 -2.86 -5.87 7.99
N SER A 157 -3.17 -6.72 7.02
CA SER A 157 -3.40 -8.15 7.29
C SER A 157 -2.08 -8.92 7.36
N PHE A 158 -1.98 -9.86 8.29
CA PHE A 158 -0.78 -10.68 8.42
C PHE A 158 -1.17 -12.15 8.58
N PRO A 159 -0.47 -13.11 7.95
CA PRO A 159 -0.82 -14.52 8.11
C PRO A 159 -0.75 -14.94 9.60
N PRO A 160 -1.63 -15.82 10.08
CA PRO A 160 -1.60 -16.32 11.45
C PRO A 160 -0.22 -16.81 11.90
N SER A 161 0.47 -17.58 11.04
CA SER A 161 1.84 -18.03 11.32
C SER A 161 2.85 -16.90 11.50
N GLY A 162 2.59 -15.72 10.93
CA GLY A 162 3.40 -14.52 11.14
C GLY A 162 3.28 -14.03 12.57
N TYR A 163 2.05 -13.93 13.10
CA TYR A 163 1.83 -13.60 14.51
C TYR A 163 2.41 -14.66 15.46
N GLU A 164 2.28 -15.95 15.14
CA GLU A 164 2.78 -17.04 16.00
C GLU A 164 4.30 -17.16 16.02
N SER A 165 5.00 -16.64 15.01
CA SER A 165 6.45 -16.79 14.84
C SER A 165 7.29 -15.62 15.33
N HIS A 166 6.66 -14.50 15.66
CA HIS A 166 7.33 -13.30 16.17
C HIS A 166 6.78 -13.00 17.57
N ASP A 167 7.65 -12.57 18.47
CA ASP A 167 7.18 -12.02 19.74
C ASP A 167 6.62 -10.60 19.56
N THR A 168 6.06 -10.06 20.65
CA THR A 168 5.46 -8.73 20.67
C THR A 168 6.39 -7.62 20.20
N ASP A 169 7.68 -7.73 20.49
CA ASP A 169 8.68 -6.69 20.17
C ASP A 169 9.13 -6.78 18.69
N GLU A 170 9.17 -7.98 18.13
CA GLU A 170 9.56 -8.25 16.74
C GLU A 170 8.42 -8.07 15.73
N LEU A 171 7.17 -8.21 16.18
CA LEU A 171 6.00 -8.24 15.31
C LEU A 171 5.84 -6.97 14.43
N PRO A 172 5.99 -5.73 14.94
CA PRO A 172 5.88 -4.54 14.10
C PRO A 172 6.88 -4.56 12.93
N ALA A 173 8.14 -4.89 13.19
CA ALA A 173 9.18 -4.92 12.15
C ALA A 173 8.90 -5.98 11.08
N ALA A 174 8.39 -7.15 11.48
CA ALA A 174 7.99 -8.20 10.55
C ALA A 174 6.79 -7.77 9.69
N LEU A 175 5.80 -7.11 10.28
CA LEU A 175 4.63 -6.58 9.59
C LEU A 175 5.00 -5.49 8.57
N ASP A 176 5.88 -4.56 8.97
CA ASP A 176 6.42 -3.52 8.08
C ASP A 176 7.10 -4.13 6.86
N THR A 177 8.04 -5.05 7.10
CA THR A 177 8.79 -5.72 6.04
C THR A 177 7.85 -6.45 5.09
N HIS A 178 6.85 -7.16 5.61
CA HIS A 178 5.88 -7.89 4.79
C HIS A 178 5.10 -6.95 3.85
N HIS A 179 4.59 -5.83 4.38
CA HIS A 179 3.76 -4.92 3.60
C HIS A 179 4.57 -4.04 2.66
N ARG A 180 5.78 -3.62 3.04
CA ARG A 180 6.68 -2.91 2.13
C ARG A 180 6.96 -3.74 0.89
N ARG A 181 7.37 -5.00 1.07
CA ARG A 181 7.62 -5.91 -0.07
C ARG A 181 6.37 -6.19 -0.90
N ARG A 182 5.20 -6.20 -0.26
CA ARG A 182 3.91 -6.33 -0.96
C ARG A 182 3.62 -5.10 -1.81
N ILE A 183 3.82 -3.89 -1.29
CA ILE A 183 3.70 -2.62 -2.01
C ILE A 183 4.67 -2.60 -3.21
N ASP A 184 5.95 -2.91 -2.98
CA ASP A 184 6.98 -2.95 -4.05
C ASP A 184 6.55 -3.85 -5.21
N THR A 185 6.05 -5.06 -4.89
CA THR A 185 5.62 -6.04 -5.90
C THR A 185 4.43 -5.52 -6.71
N PHE A 186 3.48 -4.86 -6.06
CA PHE A 186 2.35 -4.20 -6.73
C PHE A 186 2.81 -3.04 -7.62
N ASP A 187 3.74 -2.21 -7.15
CA ASP A 187 4.30 -1.06 -7.89
C ASP A 187 5.10 -1.51 -9.13
N ASP A 188 5.81 -2.64 -9.03
CA ASP A 188 6.45 -3.33 -10.15
C ASP A 188 5.43 -3.86 -11.20
N GLY A 189 4.13 -3.75 -10.92
CA GLY A 189 3.04 -4.16 -11.82
C GLY A 189 2.74 -5.65 -11.80
N VAL A 190 3.16 -6.37 -10.73
CA VAL A 190 3.00 -7.82 -10.58
C VAL A 190 2.15 -8.11 -9.34
N CYS A 191 1.13 -8.95 -9.46
CA CYS A 191 0.31 -9.31 -8.31
C CYS A 191 1.10 -10.25 -7.36
N PRO A 192 1.24 -9.92 -6.05
CA PRO A 192 1.96 -10.77 -5.11
C PRO A 192 1.26 -12.12 -4.86
N ASP A 193 -0.04 -12.23 -5.16
CA ASP A 193 -0.83 -13.43 -4.88
C ASP A 193 -0.92 -14.40 -6.08
N CYS A 194 -0.88 -13.89 -7.31
CA CYS A 194 -1.03 -14.72 -8.52
C CYS A 194 -0.05 -14.41 -9.67
N ALA A 195 0.89 -13.46 -9.47
CA ALA A 195 1.88 -13.02 -10.46
C ALA A 195 1.31 -12.48 -11.78
N SER A 196 0.00 -12.22 -11.86
CA SER A 196 -0.62 -11.58 -13.02
C SER A 196 -0.38 -10.07 -13.01
N PRO A 197 -0.46 -9.38 -14.17
CA PRO A 197 -0.31 -7.94 -14.24
C PRO A 197 -1.31 -7.19 -13.34
N VAL A 198 -0.86 -6.06 -12.81
CA VAL A 198 -1.64 -5.16 -11.94
C VAL A 198 -1.82 -3.81 -12.63
N SER A 199 -3.01 -3.22 -12.53
CA SER A 199 -3.24 -1.82 -12.86
C SER A 199 -3.03 -0.93 -11.65
N ALA A 200 -2.43 0.24 -11.85
CA ALA A 200 -2.23 1.26 -10.84
C ALA A 200 -2.90 2.57 -11.26
N THR A 201 -3.65 3.18 -10.36
CA THR A 201 -4.30 4.49 -10.59
C THR A 201 -4.24 5.35 -9.35
N VAL A 202 -4.01 6.65 -9.51
CA VAL A 202 -4.11 7.64 -8.44
C VAL A 202 -5.52 8.20 -8.40
N GLU A 203 -6.10 8.20 -7.20
CA GLU A 203 -7.42 8.76 -6.92
C GLU A 203 -7.42 9.56 -5.61
N PRO A 204 -8.43 10.41 -5.38
CA PRO A 204 -8.67 11.00 -4.06
C PRO A 204 -8.83 9.90 -3.01
N ALA A 205 -8.12 10.02 -1.89
CA ALA A 205 -8.37 9.16 -0.74
C ALA A 205 -9.74 9.50 -0.15
N VAL A 206 -10.64 8.52 -0.15
CA VAL A 206 -11.92 8.57 0.54
C VAL A 206 -11.76 7.85 1.87
N ASP A 207 -12.17 8.50 2.94
CA ASP A 207 -12.14 7.93 4.29
C ASP A 207 -13.40 7.05 4.42
N ASP A 208 -13.24 5.72 4.51
CA ASP A 208 -14.37 4.76 4.55
C ASP A 208 -15.31 5.00 5.75
N ASP A 209 -14.81 5.65 6.82
CA ASP A 209 -15.60 6.04 8.00
C ASP A 209 -16.25 7.44 7.90
N GLN A 210 -15.95 8.23 6.86
CA GLN A 210 -16.53 9.56 6.66
C GLN A 210 -17.21 9.70 5.30
N SER A 211 -18.32 8.96 5.14
CA SER A 211 -19.30 9.18 4.05
C SER A 211 -20.06 10.52 4.12
N THR A 212 -19.62 11.48 4.95
CA THR A 212 -20.30 12.78 5.13
C THR A 212 -19.32 13.94 5.33
N LEU A 213 -18.51 14.28 4.33
CA LEU A 213 -18.02 15.66 4.20
C LEU A 213 -18.28 16.17 2.78
N SER A 214 -19.22 17.12 2.74
CA SER A 214 -19.78 17.76 1.57
C SER A 214 -18.71 18.36 0.65
N SER A 215 -18.91 18.13 -0.64
CA SER A 215 -18.19 18.71 -1.77
C SER A 215 -18.38 20.23 -1.86
N ASP A 216 -17.81 21.01 -0.95
CA ASP A 216 -17.73 22.47 -1.10
C ASP A 216 -16.66 23.08 -0.17
N SER A 217 -15.40 23.00 -0.59
CA SER A 217 -14.36 23.95 -0.16
C SER A 217 -13.11 23.79 -1.03
N SER A 218 -12.89 24.77 -1.90
CA SER A 218 -11.82 24.85 -2.90
C SER A 218 -10.40 25.05 -2.33
N ASN A 219 -10.15 24.68 -1.06
CA ASN A 219 -8.84 24.78 -0.40
C ASN A 219 -8.58 23.65 0.62
N VAL A 220 -9.36 22.57 0.62
CA VAL A 220 -9.07 21.40 1.46
C VAL A 220 -7.96 20.59 0.79
N HIS A 221 -6.88 20.31 1.53
CA HIS A 221 -5.88 19.32 1.13
C HIS A 221 -6.64 18.02 0.86
N CYS A 222 -6.71 17.62 -0.40
CA CYS A 222 -7.36 16.40 -0.81
C CYS A 222 -6.28 15.33 -0.80
N PRO A 223 -6.21 14.47 0.23
CA PRO A 223 -5.27 13.37 0.23
C PRO A 223 -5.53 12.51 -1.01
N VAL A 224 -4.46 11.97 -1.59
CA VAL A 224 -4.53 11.05 -2.73
C VAL A 224 -3.89 9.72 -2.35
N GLN A 225 -4.32 8.66 -3.02
CA GLN A 225 -3.82 7.32 -2.83
C GLN A 225 -3.57 6.66 -4.18
N VAL A 226 -2.62 5.72 -4.22
CA VAL A 226 -2.48 4.78 -5.33
C VAL A 226 -3.35 3.57 -5.02
N VAL A 227 -4.13 3.17 -6.01
CA VAL A 227 -4.94 1.95 -5.99
C VAL A 227 -4.34 0.96 -6.98
N PHE A 228 -3.98 -0.21 -6.46
CA PHE A 228 -3.53 -1.35 -7.23
C PHE A 228 -4.66 -2.38 -7.32
N GLU A 229 -4.93 -2.89 -8.52
CA GLU A 229 -5.97 -3.89 -8.76
C GLU A 229 -5.47 -5.00 -9.69
N CYS A 230 -5.74 -6.25 -9.31
CA CYS A 230 -5.49 -7.42 -10.15
C CYS A 230 -6.81 -8.01 -10.64
N GLU A 231 -7.10 -7.87 -11.92
CA GLU A 231 -8.33 -8.41 -12.54
C GLU A 231 -8.41 -9.94 -12.49
N THR A 232 -7.26 -10.63 -12.38
CA THR A 232 -7.21 -12.10 -12.42
C THR A 232 -7.67 -12.75 -11.12
N CYS A 233 -7.26 -12.20 -9.96
CA CYS A 233 -7.56 -12.80 -8.66
C CYS A 233 -8.36 -11.89 -7.72
N GLY A 234 -8.61 -10.63 -8.11
CA GLY A 234 -9.32 -9.65 -7.29
C GLY A 234 -8.51 -9.07 -6.14
N SER A 235 -7.23 -9.42 -6.01
CA SER A 235 -6.34 -8.81 -5.02
C SER A 235 -6.13 -7.33 -5.34
N GLY A 236 -6.13 -6.51 -4.30
CA GLY A 236 -5.89 -5.08 -4.42
C GLY A 236 -5.22 -4.51 -3.18
N LEU A 237 -4.70 -3.31 -3.34
CA LEU A 237 -4.00 -2.56 -2.30
C LEU A 237 -4.27 -1.06 -2.52
N ARG A 238 -4.58 -0.35 -1.44
CA ARG A 238 -4.67 1.11 -1.42
C ARG A 238 -3.63 1.63 -0.45
N CYS A 239 -2.85 2.60 -0.89
CA CYS A 239 -1.82 3.20 -0.05
C CYS A 239 -1.54 4.66 -0.43
N PRO A 240 -1.00 5.47 0.50
CA PRO A 240 -0.51 6.80 0.15
C PRO A 240 0.53 6.73 -0.96
N VAL A 241 0.55 7.73 -1.85
CA VAL A 241 1.53 7.81 -2.96
C VAL A 241 2.96 7.74 -2.44
N THR A 242 3.21 8.30 -1.26
CA THR A 242 4.54 8.28 -0.63
C THR A 242 5.09 6.86 -0.42
N LEU A 243 4.24 5.86 -0.15
CA LEU A 243 4.71 4.50 0.11
C LEU A 243 5.28 3.81 -1.14
N THR A 244 4.86 4.21 -2.34
CA THR A 244 5.40 3.66 -3.60
C THR A 244 6.76 4.28 -3.97
N LEU A 245 7.18 5.34 -3.27
CA LEU A 245 8.41 6.07 -3.57
C LEU A 245 9.59 5.67 -2.69
N LEU A 246 9.37 4.84 -1.66
CA LEU A 246 10.40 4.53 -0.66
C LEU A 246 11.60 3.80 -1.27
N ASP A 247 11.38 2.93 -2.27
CA ASP A 247 12.42 2.21 -3.00
C ASP A 247 12.85 2.91 -4.31
N HIS A 248 12.33 4.12 -4.60
CA HIS A 248 12.71 4.85 -5.81
C HIS A 248 14.20 5.23 -5.76
N PRO A 249 14.99 5.00 -6.84
CA PRO A 249 16.44 5.19 -6.81
C PRO A 249 16.90 6.57 -6.33
N SER A 250 16.21 7.65 -6.73
CA SER A 250 16.54 9.01 -6.29
C SER A 250 16.25 9.23 -4.80
N VAL A 251 15.22 8.58 -4.24
CA VAL A 251 14.91 8.66 -2.80
C VAL A 251 15.96 7.91 -2.00
N VAL A 252 16.27 6.67 -2.39
CA VAL A 252 17.32 5.86 -1.75
C VAL A 252 18.67 6.59 -1.77
N ALA A 253 19.07 7.12 -2.94
CA ALA A 253 20.30 7.90 -3.07
C ALA A 253 20.30 9.16 -2.19
N PHE A 254 19.19 9.89 -2.14
CA PHE A 254 19.05 11.08 -1.30
C PHE A 254 19.19 10.74 0.19
N TYR A 255 18.48 9.73 0.69
CA TYR A 255 18.62 9.28 2.08
C TYR A 255 20.05 8.87 2.41
N HIS A 256 20.67 8.08 1.52
CA HIS A 256 22.05 7.62 1.69
C HIS A 256 23.05 8.79 1.74
N ASP A 257 22.92 9.80 0.87
CA ASP A 257 23.77 11.00 0.88
C ASP A 257 23.67 11.79 2.19
N HIS A 258 22.55 11.66 2.91
CA HIS A 258 22.33 12.25 4.23
C HIS A 258 22.65 11.31 5.41
N ASN A 259 23.31 10.17 5.15
CA ASN A 259 23.64 9.13 6.14
C ASN A 259 22.41 8.58 6.86
N ARG A 260 21.32 8.37 6.12
CA ARG A 260 20.07 7.78 6.61
C ARG A 260 19.67 6.63 5.71
N ASP A 261 18.89 5.70 6.24
CA ASP A 261 18.18 4.70 5.45
C ASP A 261 16.69 5.02 5.45
N VAL A 262 16.06 5.02 4.27
CA VAL A 262 14.61 5.20 4.14
C VAL A 262 13.84 3.98 4.67
N HIS A 263 14.50 2.82 4.73
CA HIS A 263 13.92 1.59 5.28
C HIS A 263 13.90 1.55 6.81
N ASP A 264 14.59 2.48 7.49
CA ASP A 264 14.45 2.67 8.93
C ASP A 264 13.09 3.30 9.31
N ARG A 265 12.33 3.81 8.31
CA ARG A 265 11.00 4.41 8.50
C ARG A 265 9.91 3.39 8.18
N PRO A 266 9.05 3.00 9.14
CA PRO A 266 7.99 2.03 8.86
C PRO A 266 6.86 2.62 8.02
N VAL A 267 6.06 1.75 7.40
CA VAL A 267 4.95 2.11 6.49
C VAL A 267 3.83 2.92 7.15
N TRP A 268 3.71 2.88 8.49
CA TRP A 268 2.78 3.73 9.25
C TRP A 268 3.36 5.11 9.59
N ASN A 269 4.67 5.31 9.47
CA ASN A 269 5.34 6.57 9.77
C ASN A 269 6.59 6.79 8.91
N VAL A 270 6.39 7.29 7.69
CA VAL A 270 7.47 7.64 6.76
C VAL A 270 8.30 8.87 7.19
N GLY A 271 7.85 9.59 8.22
CA GLY A 271 8.53 10.76 8.76
C GLY A 271 7.99 12.11 8.30
N ARG A 272 8.26 13.15 9.09
CA ARG A 272 7.78 14.53 8.89
C ARG A 272 8.56 15.31 7.82
N GLU A 273 9.57 14.71 7.23
CA GLU A 273 10.33 15.21 6.09
C GLU A 273 9.56 15.15 4.78
N TRP A 274 8.55 14.29 4.68
CA TRP A 274 7.74 14.09 3.47
C TRP A 274 6.61 15.12 3.35
N ARG A 275 6.37 15.60 2.13
CA ARG A 275 5.22 16.46 1.77
C ARG A 275 4.61 15.98 0.49
N GLU A 276 3.28 16.02 0.41
CA GLU A 276 2.52 15.67 -0.79
C GLU A 276 1.58 16.81 -1.17
N ARG A 277 1.51 17.11 -2.47
CA ARG A 277 0.58 18.09 -3.03
C ARG A 277 0.17 17.72 -4.44
N VAL A 278 -1.14 17.73 -4.70
CA VAL A 278 -1.70 17.63 -6.05
C VAL A 278 -1.46 18.93 -6.81
N VAL A 279 -0.83 18.85 -7.99
CA VAL A 279 -0.59 19.98 -8.89
C VAL A 279 -1.66 20.07 -9.97
N SER A 280 -2.06 18.92 -10.50
CA SER A 280 -3.08 18.79 -11.55
C SER A 280 -3.85 17.50 -11.35
N ARG A 281 -5.12 17.48 -11.76
CA ARG A 281 -5.99 16.29 -11.79
C ARG A 281 -6.31 15.81 -13.20
N ASP A 282 -6.07 16.65 -14.21
CA ASP A 282 -6.26 16.32 -15.62
C ASP A 282 -5.17 16.98 -16.49
N PRO A 283 -4.10 16.24 -16.87
CA PRO A 283 -3.75 14.92 -16.34
C PRO A 283 -3.36 15.00 -14.86
N TRP A 284 -3.47 13.88 -14.14
CA TRP A 284 -2.97 13.77 -12.77
C TRP A 284 -1.47 14.06 -12.70
N CYS A 285 -1.10 14.96 -11.79
CA CYS A 285 0.28 15.24 -11.42
C CYS A 285 0.35 15.54 -9.93
N ILE A 286 1.04 14.68 -9.20
CA ILE A 286 1.26 14.75 -7.77
C ILE A 286 2.73 15.10 -7.57
N VAL A 287 3.00 16.08 -6.72
CA VAL A 287 4.36 16.40 -6.31
C VAL A 287 4.57 15.89 -4.90
N VAL A 288 5.54 15.01 -4.76
CA VAL A 288 6.02 14.52 -3.46
C VAL A 288 7.42 15.08 -3.22
N SER A 289 7.69 15.60 -2.03
CA SER A 289 9.03 16.06 -1.68
C SER A 289 9.52 15.54 -0.34
N VAL A 290 10.83 15.36 -0.24
CA VAL A 290 11.55 15.01 0.99
C VAL A 290 12.59 16.09 1.26
N ARG A 291 12.58 16.66 2.46
CA ARG A 291 13.49 17.74 2.83
C ARG A 291 14.42 17.36 3.98
N PHE A 292 15.72 17.55 3.78
CA PHE A 292 16.75 17.46 4.82
C PHE A 292 17.58 18.75 4.87
N GLY A 293 17.38 19.54 5.93
CA GLY A 293 18.04 20.83 6.08
C GLY A 293 17.67 21.78 4.95
N ASP A 294 18.66 22.19 4.17
CA ASP A 294 18.51 23.08 3.02
C ASP A 294 18.43 22.34 1.69
N GLU A 295 18.46 21.01 1.69
CA GLU A 295 18.26 20.21 0.48
C GLU A 295 16.86 19.61 0.43
N GLU A 296 16.31 19.55 -0.78
CA GLU A 296 14.99 19.00 -1.05
C GLU A 296 15.03 18.16 -2.33
N LEU A 297 14.56 16.92 -2.23
CA LEU A 297 14.25 16.07 -3.37
C LEU A 297 12.76 16.22 -3.70
N VAL A 298 12.44 16.47 -4.96
CA VAL A 298 11.08 16.65 -5.48
C VAL A 298 10.84 15.61 -6.57
N LEU A 299 9.79 14.81 -6.42
CA LEU A 299 9.35 13.80 -7.39
C LEU A 299 8.01 14.22 -7.99
N TYR A 300 7.87 14.07 -9.31
CA TYR A 300 6.63 14.28 -10.04
C TYR A 300 6.04 12.92 -10.40
N VAL A 301 4.84 12.65 -9.88
CA VAL A 301 4.15 11.37 -10.02
C VAL A 301 2.91 11.54 -10.90
N ALA A 302 2.75 10.65 -11.87
CA ALA A 302 1.62 10.64 -12.80
C ALA A 302 0.39 9.90 -12.22
N GLY A 303 -0.72 9.94 -12.96
CA GLY A 303 -1.98 9.29 -12.56
C GLY A 303 -1.97 7.77 -12.49
N ASP A 304 -0.91 7.12 -12.96
CA ASP A 304 -0.68 5.68 -12.84
C ASP A 304 0.33 5.33 -11.73
N GLY A 305 0.70 6.31 -10.89
CA GLY A 305 1.65 6.13 -9.80
C GLY A 305 3.13 6.21 -10.22
N ARG A 306 3.44 6.30 -11.52
CA ARG A 306 4.84 6.34 -11.98
C ARG A 306 5.48 7.71 -11.75
N VAL A 307 6.74 7.69 -11.31
CA VAL A 307 7.60 8.88 -11.30
C VAL A 307 7.99 9.23 -12.74
N VAL A 308 7.69 10.46 -13.18
CA VAL A 308 7.98 10.95 -14.54
C VAL A 308 9.15 11.94 -14.60
N ASP A 309 9.47 12.58 -13.47
CA ASP A 309 10.61 13.49 -13.31
C ASP A 309 10.98 13.55 -11.82
N ASP A 310 12.26 13.78 -11.52
CA ASP A 310 12.74 14.03 -10.17
C ASP A 310 13.85 15.08 -10.17
N ARG A 311 13.86 15.93 -9.14
CA ARG A 311 14.78 17.07 -9.03
C ARG A 311 15.27 17.23 -7.62
N ARG A 312 16.58 17.40 -7.47
CA ARG A 312 17.21 17.81 -6.22
C ARG A 312 17.51 19.30 -6.25
N HIS A 313 17.13 20.00 -5.20
CA HIS A 313 17.35 21.42 -5.01
C HIS A 313 18.14 21.65 -3.71
N SER A 314 19.14 22.53 -3.77
CA SER A 314 19.77 23.14 -2.60
C SER A 314 19.20 24.56 -2.45
N HIS A 315 18.57 24.85 -1.32
CA HIS A 315 18.01 26.16 -0.99
C HIS A 315 19.10 27.24 -0.76
N ASP A 316 20.39 26.90 -0.87
CA ASP A 316 21.54 27.79 -0.69
C ASP A 316 21.81 28.73 -1.90
N ASP A 317 21.11 28.55 -3.04
CA ASP A 317 21.40 29.30 -4.29
C ASP A 317 20.37 30.39 -4.67
N THR A 318 19.26 30.52 -3.93
CA THR A 318 18.21 31.51 -4.27
C THR A 318 18.60 32.96 -3.93
N ASP A 319 19.67 33.17 -3.14
CA ASP A 319 20.13 34.51 -2.76
C ASP A 319 21.26 35.04 -3.67
N ARG A 320 21.81 34.22 -4.58
CA ARG A 320 22.89 34.64 -5.50
C ARG A 320 22.42 35.08 -6.88
N SER A 321 21.23 34.69 -7.34
CA SER A 321 20.71 35.07 -8.66
C SER A 321 19.97 36.41 -8.70
N SER A 322 19.57 36.97 -7.55
CA SER A 322 18.92 38.30 -7.46
C SER A 322 19.93 39.46 -7.36
N GLY A 323 21.23 39.17 -7.29
CA GLY A 323 22.31 40.14 -7.14
C GLY A 323 23.00 40.58 -8.44
N ARG A 324 22.32 40.63 -9.59
CA ARG A 324 22.83 41.39 -10.76
C ARG A 324 22.17 42.76 -10.80
N THR A 325 22.81 43.67 -10.08
CA THR A 325 22.66 45.12 -10.20
C THR A 325 22.75 45.54 -11.66
N THR A 326 21.62 46.04 -12.19
CA THR A 326 21.58 46.78 -13.45
C THR A 326 22.34 48.08 -13.28
N THR A 327 23.60 48.13 -13.71
CA THR A 327 24.31 49.40 -13.93
C THR A 327 23.69 50.11 -15.13
N ALA A 328 22.84 51.10 -14.87
CA ALA A 328 22.41 52.10 -15.85
C ALA A 328 23.31 53.34 -15.73
N SER A 329 23.92 53.73 -16.86
CA SER A 329 24.70 54.96 -17.02
C SER A 329 23.82 56.22 -17.05
N PRO A 330 24.38 57.41 -16.75
CA PRO A 330 23.61 58.59 -16.40
C PRO A 330 23.30 59.48 -17.62
N GLY A 331 22.10 60.08 -17.62
CA GLY A 331 21.72 61.13 -18.56
C GLY A 331 20.84 62.19 -17.89
N GLY A 332 21.41 63.38 -17.71
CA GLY A 332 20.69 64.64 -17.95
C GLY A 332 19.72 65.18 -16.90
N THR A 333 20.27 65.95 -15.95
CA THR A 333 19.88 67.31 -15.55
C THR A 333 18.39 67.71 -15.39
N GLY A 334 18.03 68.19 -14.20
CA GLY A 334 17.27 69.45 -14.10
C GLY A 334 16.14 69.54 -13.06
N ARG A 335 16.50 70.03 -11.86
CA ARG A 335 15.85 71.15 -11.15
C ARG A 335 14.73 70.89 -10.11
N GLU A 336 15.13 71.18 -8.86
CA GLU A 336 14.46 71.87 -7.73
C GLU A 336 12.92 71.76 -7.55
N THR A 337 12.50 71.37 -6.34
CA THR A 337 11.91 72.29 -5.33
C THR A 337 11.66 71.54 -4.01
N ALA A 338 11.52 72.33 -2.95
CA ALA A 338 11.74 71.98 -1.56
C ALA A 338 10.47 71.56 -0.80
N SER A 339 10.71 70.87 0.32
CA SER A 339 10.10 71.08 1.65
C SER A 339 8.58 70.96 1.79
N GLU A 340 8.11 69.99 2.57
CA GLU A 340 7.43 70.29 3.83
C GLU A 340 7.29 69.07 4.75
N ARG A 341 7.48 69.36 6.04
CA ARG A 341 7.30 68.46 7.19
C ARG A 341 5.84 68.48 7.60
N THR A 342 5.28 67.34 8.01
CA THR A 342 4.28 67.33 9.09
C THR A 342 4.44 66.09 9.97
N ARG A 343 4.68 66.37 11.26
CA ARG A 343 4.57 65.45 12.39
C ARG A 343 3.11 65.37 12.83
N HIS A 344 2.65 64.19 13.22
CA HIS A 344 1.71 63.89 14.33
C HIS A 344 1.47 62.37 14.29
N GLY A 345 1.34 61.61 15.38
CA GLY A 345 1.23 61.95 16.79
C GLY A 345 1.48 60.67 17.61
N GLU A 346 1.92 60.92 18.83
CA GLU A 346 2.35 60.04 19.89
C GLU A 346 1.17 59.47 20.70
N ARG A 347 1.47 58.44 21.52
CA ARG A 347 0.85 58.04 22.81
C ARG A 347 -0.39 57.13 22.78
N SER A 348 -0.62 56.22 23.73
CA SER A 348 0.14 55.70 24.89
C SER A 348 -0.82 54.81 25.72
N ARG A 349 -0.29 53.75 26.37
CA ARG A 349 -0.73 53.14 27.67
C ARG A 349 -2.12 52.48 27.71
N ASP A 350 -2.46 51.54 28.59
CA ASP A 350 -1.91 50.92 29.81
C ASP A 350 -2.70 49.60 30.01
N GLU A 351 -2.08 48.48 30.40
CA GLU A 351 -2.02 47.89 31.77
C GLU A 351 -3.30 47.23 32.32
N GLY A 352 -3.10 45.99 32.82
CA GLY A 352 -3.83 45.34 33.91
C GLY A 352 -4.96 44.40 33.50
N ASP A 353 -5.27 43.31 34.21
CA ASP A 353 -4.66 42.58 35.33
C ASP A 353 -5.52 41.29 35.48
N ALA A 354 -4.99 40.34 36.24
CA ALA A 354 -5.45 39.00 36.55
C ALA A 354 -6.90 38.81 37.02
N THR A 355 -7.42 37.59 36.86
CA THR A 355 -7.93 36.66 37.91
C THR A 355 -8.71 35.52 37.22
N ASP A 356 -8.33 34.24 37.39
CA ASP A 356 -8.66 33.32 38.49
C ASP A 356 -10.11 32.76 38.41
N GLY A 357 -10.26 31.44 38.39
CA GLY A 357 -11.59 30.79 38.39
C GLY A 357 -11.62 29.33 37.95
N ALA A 358 -11.60 28.44 38.94
CA ALA A 358 -11.66 26.99 38.83
C ALA A 358 -13.06 26.41 38.56
N THR A 359 -13.07 25.09 38.35
CA THR A 359 -14.16 24.08 38.56
C THR A 359 -15.37 24.10 37.63
N ALA A 360 -15.50 23.05 36.80
CA ALA A 360 -16.24 21.81 37.13
C ALA A 360 -15.89 20.70 36.12
#